data_AF-A0A2W0DFQ1-F1
#
_entry.id   AF-A0A2W0DFQ1-F1
#
_cell.length_a   1.000
_cell.length_b   1.000
_cell.length_c   1.000
_cell.angle_alpha   90.00
_cell.angle_beta   90.00
_cell.angle_gamma   90.00
#
_symmetry.space_group_name_H-M   'P 1'
#
loop_
_entity.id
_entity.type
_entity.pdbx_description
1 polymer ?
#
loop_
_entity_poly.entity_id
_entity_poly.type
_entity_poly.pdbx_seq_one_letter_code
_entity_poly.pdbx_strand_id
1 'polypeptide(L)' 'CVGSVYLTRDNDGPGVLRHERVHVEQWRRYGMLMPLLYAVAGRDPLRNRFEVEAGLEDGGYR' A
#
# COMPACT_ATOMS: atom_id res chain seq x y z
N CYS A 1 -0.66 0.13 4.71
CA CYS A 1 -1.38 -0.41 5.89
C CYS A 1 -0.98 -1.85 6.26
N VAL A 2 -1.43 -2.33 7.43
CA VAL A 2 -1.40 -3.75 7.82
C VAL A 2 -2.84 -4.27 7.89
N GLY A 3 -3.21 -5.15 6.98
CA GLY A 3 -4.59 -5.62 6.86
C GLY A 3 -5.53 -4.48 6.49
N SER A 4 -6.40 -4.10 7.42
CA SER A 4 -7.33 -2.96 7.29
C SER A 4 -6.98 -1.78 8.20
N VAL A 5 -5.77 -1.77 8.78
CA VAL A 5 -5.32 -0.72 9.70
C VAL A 5 -4.27 0.14 9.02
N TYR A 6 -4.59 1.41 8.84
CA TYR A 6 -3.67 2.44 8.38
C TYR A 6 -3.34 3.39 9.53
N LEU A 7 -2.07 3.42 9.94
CA LEU A 7 -1.60 4.31 10.99
C LEU A 7 -1.00 5.56 10.34
N THR A 8 -1.63 6.70 10.60
CA THR A 8 -1.19 7.99 10.08
C THR A 8 -1.30 9.05 11.18
N ARG A 9 -0.53 10.13 11.05
CA ARG A 9 -0.63 11.29 11.94
C ARG A 9 -1.53 12.36 11.32
N ASP A 10 -1.16 12.84 10.13
CA ASP A 10 -1.81 13.94 9.42
C ASP A 10 -2.02 13.63 7.92
N ASN A 11 -1.65 12.43 7.47
CA ASN A 11 -1.79 12.02 6.07
C ASN A 11 -3.05 11.17 5.96
N ASP A 12 -4.21 11.80 5.95
CA ASP A 12 -5.54 11.18 5.84
C ASP A 12 -6.35 11.77 4.67
N GLY A 13 -5.67 12.44 3.75
CA GLY A 13 -6.26 13.03 2.56
C GLY A 13 -6.89 11.99 1.61
N PRO A 14 -7.83 12.41 0.75
CA PRO A 14 -8.59 11.50 -0.11
C PRO A 14 -7.71 10.74 -1.13
N GLY A 15 -6.53 11.26 -1.48
CA GLY A 15 -5.53 10.52 -2.28
C GLY A 15 -5.01 9.32 -1.53
N VAL A 16 -4.46 9.54 -0.33
CA VAL A 16 -3.85 8.45 0.43
C VAL A 16 -4.87 7.40 0.87
N LEU A 17 -6.12 7.82 1.16
CA LEU A 17 -7.18 6.86 1.47
C LEU A 17 -7.55 5.97 0.27
N ARG A 18 -7.44 6.47 -0.96
CA ARG A 18 -7.59 5.63 -2.17
C ARG A 18 -6.45 4.64 -2.31
N HIS A 19 -5.22 5.09 -2.07
CA HIS A 19 -4.03 4.26 -2.06
C HIS A 19 -4.16 3.12 -1.03
N GLU A 20 -4.52 3.44 0.21
CA GLU A 20 -4.67 2.46 1.28
C GLU A 20 -5.81 1.46 1.02
N ARG A 21 -6.86 1.85 0.29
CA ARG A 21 -7.92 0.92 -0.12
C ARG A 21 -7.39 -0.20 -1.02
N VAL A 22 -6.45 0.10 -1.93
CA VAL A 22 -5.83 -0.91 -2.78
C VAL A 22 -5.02 -1.90 -1.94
N HIS A 23 -4.29 -1.42 -0.93
CA HIS A 23 -3.61 -2.31 0.00
C HIS A 23 -4.57 -3.21 0.79
N VAL A 24 -5.74 -2.71 1.20
CA VAL A 24 -6.77 -3.56 1.83
C VAL A 24 -7.23 -4.67 0.88
N GLU A 25 -7.41 -4.37 -0.41
CA GLU A 25 -7.75 -5.39 -1.43
C GLU A 25 -6.61 -6.40 -1.63
N GLN A 26 -5.36 -5.95 -1.64
CA GLN A 26 -4.19 -6.83 -1.70
C GLN A 26 -4.12 -7.73 -0.46
N TRP A 27 -4.38 -7.20 0.74
CA TRP A 27 -4.47 -7.99 1.97
C TRP A 27 -5.62 -9.00 1.94
N ARG A 28 -6.78 -8.64 1.38
CA ARG A 28 -7.89 -9.60 1.19
C ARG A 28 -7.53 -10.72 0.23
N ARG A 29 -6.72 -10.43 -0.80
CA ARG A 29 -6.30 -11.41 -1.81
C ARG A 29 -5.20 -12.35 -1.33
N TYR A 30 -4.18 -11.82 -0.65
CA TYR A 30 -2.99 -12.57 -0.27
C TYR A 30 -2.95 -12.97 1.21
N GLY A 31 -3.82 -12.39 2.04
CA GLY A 31 -3.87 -12.67 3.47
C GLY A 31 -2.51 -12.50 4.14
N MET A 32 -2.14 -13.47 4.99
CA MET A 32 -0.88 -13.46 5.73
C MET A 32 0.37 -13.60 4.85
N LEU A 33 0.23 -13.90 3.56
CA LEU A 33 1.37 -13.91 2.62
C LEU A 33 1.75 -12.50 2.16
N MET A 34 0.89 -11.50 2.37
CA MET A 34 1.12 -10.14 1.89
C MET A 34 2.47 -9.55 2.34
N PRO A 35 2.88 -9.62 3.64
CA PRO A 35 4.18 -9.10 4.07
C PRO A 35 5.37 -9.78 3.38
N LEU A 36 5.26 -11.09 3.11
CA LEU A 36 6.30 -11.84 2.41
C LEU A 36 6.39 -11.43 0.94
N LEU A 37 5.24 -11.37 0.25
CA LEU A 37 5.18 -10.95 -1.15
C LEU A 37 5.67 -9.52 -1.33
N TYR A 38 5.32 -8.63 -0.40
CA TYR A 38 5.76 -7.25 -0.40
C TYR A 38 7.29 -7.14 -0.20
N ALA A 39 7.86 -7.92 0.72
CA ALA A 39 9.31 -7.99 0.91
C ALA A 39 10.04 -8.52 -0.33
N VAL A 40 9.48 -9.54 -1.01
CA VAL A 40 10.03 -10.12 -2.25
C VAL A 40 9.91 -9.15 -3.43
N ALA A 41 8.86 -8.32 -3.48
CA ALA A 41 8.66 -7.31 -4.52
C ALA A 41 9.71 -6.18 -4.49
N GLY A 42 10.53 -6.11 -3.45
CA GLY A 42 11.65 -5.19 -3.34
C GLY A 42 11.39 -4.05 -2.36
N ARG A 43 12.48 -3.48 -1.84
CA ARG A 43 12.44 -2.36 -0.88
C ARG A 43 12.26 -0.99 -1.51
N ASP A 44 12.43 -0.89 -2.83
CA ASP A 44 12.24 0.37 -3.55
C ASP A 44 10.74 0.55 -3.82
N PRO A 45 10.06 1.51 -3.15
CA PRO A 45 8.62 1.70 -3.32
C PRO A 45 8.25 2.09 -4.75
N LEU A 46 9.14 2.75 -5.51
CA LEU A 46 8.89 3.11 -6.91
C LEU A 46 8.91 1.91 -7.85
N ARG A 47 9.48 0.78 -7.41
CA ARG A 47 9.60 -0.47 -8.19
C ARG A 47 8.75 -1.59 -7.62
N ASN A 48 8.24 -1.42 -6.39
CA ASN A 48 7.38 -2.39 -5.75
C ASN A 48 6.02 -2.38 -6.45
N ARG A 49 5.67 -3.49 -7.11
CA ARG A 49 4.41 -3.61 -7.84
C ARG A 49 3.18 -3.26 -7.01
N PHE A 50 3.22 -3.51 -5.69
CA PHE A 50 2.08 -3.26 -4.81
C PHE A 50 1.87 -1.77 -4.55
N GLU A 51 2.95 -0.99 -4.43
CA GLU A 51 2.94 0.46 -4.29
C GLU A 51 2.57 1.15 -5.62
N VAL A 52 3.07 0.62 -6.73
CA VAL A 52 2.73 1.12 -8.08
C VAL A 52 1.25 0.88 -8.38
N GLU A 53 0.72 -0.30 -8.06
CA GLU A 53 -0.72 -0.63 -8.20
C GLU A 53 -1.60 0.22 -7.29
N ALA A 54 -1.13 0.53 -6.08
CA ALA A 54 -1.83 1.42 -5.15
C ALA A 54 -1.82 2.89 -5.59
N GLY A 55 -1.03 3.25 -6.60
CA GLY A 55 -0.92 4.60 -7.13
C GLY A 55 0.06 5.43 -6.31
N LEU A 56 1.25 5.65 -6.89
CA LEU A 56 2.34 6.40 -6.24
C LEU A 56 1.94 7.86 -5.96
N GLU A 57 1.25 8.50 -6.89
CA GLU A 57 0.79 9.90 -6.74
C GLU A 57 -0.24 10.03 -5.61
N ASP A 58 -1.17 9.06 -5.51
CA ASP A 58 -2.17 9.01 -4.44
C ASP A 58 -1.52 8.68 -3.07
N GLY A 59 -0.41 7.94 -3.06
CA GLY A 59 0.43 7.67 -1.88
C GLY A 59 1.32 8.84 -1.44
N GLY A 60 1.34 9.94 -2.19
CA GLY A 60 2.15 11.14 -1.89
C GLY A 60 3.58 11.09 -2.42
N TYR A 61 3.91 10.13 -3.29
CA TYR A 61 5.19 10.10 -4.00
C TYR A 61 5.13 11.04 -5.21
N ARG A 62 6.14 11.92 -5.36
CA ARG A 62 6.29 12.89 -6.45
C ARG A 62 7.68 12.81 -7.06
#